data_AF-A0AAV9HIH6-F1
#
_entry.id   AF-A0AAV9HIH6-F1
#
_cell.length_a   1.000
_cell.length_b   1.000
_cell.length_c   1.000
_cell.angle_alpha   90.00
_cell.angle_beta   90.00
_cell.angle_gamma   90.00
#
_symmetry.space_group_name_H-M   'P 1'
#
loop_
_entity.id
_entity.type
_entity.pdbx_description
1 polymer ?
#
loop_
_entity_poly.entity_id
_entity_poly.type
_entity_poly.pdbx_seq_one_letter_code
_entity_poly.pdbx_strand_id
1 'polypeptide(L)'
;MSKTGHRYTDDKEGASLPNEAPTGLVDDASYKTKGNESIPVVDDKAPVEDPINARTADSDKQLEKDDREAIDPDNIIKGTTHRKMPKGMYAEPPDENFGEP
;
A
#
# COMPACT_ATOMS: atom_id res chain seq x y z
N MET A 1 25.67 28.26 -45.32
CA MET A 1 25.20 27.00 -44.72
C MET A 1 23.88 27.28 -44.02
N SER A 2 22.76 26.83 -44.59
CA SER A 2 21.43 27.05 -44.01
C SER A 2 21.09 25.90 -43.08
N LYS A 3 20.89 26.18 -41.79
CA LYS A 3 20.51 25.18 -40.78
C LYS A 3 19.01 24.93 -40.92
N THR A 4 18.64 23.86 -41.63
CA THR A 4 17.25 23.40 -41.70
C THR A 4 16.87 22.81 -40.36
N GLY A 5 16.36 23.65 -39.45
CA GLY A 5 15.71 23.19 -38.24
C GLY A 5 14.36 22.60 -38.61
N HIS A 6 14.19 21.29 -38.44
CA HIS A 6 12.87 20.67 -38.48
C HIS A 6 12.03 21.28 -37.36
N ARG A 7 11.03 22.09 -37.74
CA ARG A 7 10.04 22.56 -36.78
C ARG A 7 9.16 21.36 -36.45
N TYR A 8 9.28 20.83 -35.24
CA TYR A 8 8.24 19.99 -34.67
C TYR A 8 7.01 20.88 -34.51
N THR A 9 6.00 20.67 -35.35
CA THR A 9 4.66 21.22 -35.14
C THR A 9 3.88 20.18 -34.36
N ASP A 10 4.11 20.11 -33.05
CA ASP A 10 3.28 19.26 -32.17
C ASP A 10 1.96 19.96 -31.79
N ASP A 11 1.92 21.28 -31.91
CA ASP A 11 0.75 22.05 -31.46
C ASP A 11 -0.10 22.44 -32.68
N LYS A 12 -0.97 21.52 -33.12
CA LYS A 12 -2.15 21.98 -33.86
C LYS A 12 -3.03 22.73 -32.87
N GLU A 13 -3.01 24.06 -32.95
CA GLU A 13 -3.99 24.93 -32.31
C GLU A 13 -5.41 24.43 -32.69
N GLY A 14 -6.14 23.88 -31.72
CA GLY A 14 -7.45 23.26 -31.94
C GLY A 14 -7.48 21.73 -31.96
N ALA A 15 -6.39 21.05 -31.59
CA ALA A 15 -6.48 19.65 -31.19
C ALA A 15 -7.46 19.53 -30.01
N SER A 16 -8.58 18.83 -30.25
CA SER A 16 -9.50 18.41 -29.19
C SER A 16 -8.78 17.41 -28.31
N LEU A 17 -7.96 17.91 -27.39
CA LEU A 17 -7.43 17.11 -26.30
C LEU A 17 -8.64 16.55 -25.54
N PRO A 18 -8.67 15.25 -25.21
CA PRO A 18 -9.63 14.80 -24.23
C PRO A 18 -9.43 15.66 -22.98
N ASN A 19 -10.52 16.21 -22.44
CA ASN A 19 -10.53 16.87 -21.12
C ASN A 19 -10.35 15.79 -20.03
N GLU A 20 -9.25 15.04 -20.12
CA GLU A 20 -8.84 13.98 -19.20
C GLU A 20 -8.06 14.54 -18.01
N ALA A 21 -7.71 15.83 -18.03
CA ALA A 21 -7.17 16.48 -16.86
C ALA A 21 -8.28 16.55 -15.78
N PRO A 22 -8.05 15.97 -14.59
CA PRO A 22 -9.02 16.06 -13.51
C PRO A 22 -9.24 17.51 -13.13
N THR A 23 -10.47 17.84 -12.74
CA THR A 23 -10.91 19.21 -12.44
C THR A 23 -10.18 19.88 -11.28
N GLY A 24 -9.38 19.11 -10.51
CA GLY A 24 -8.68 19.57 -9.32
C GLY A 24 -9.61 19.80 -8.12
N LEU A 25 -10.89 19.40 -8.21
CA LEU A 25 -11.78 19.36 -7.06
C LEU A 25 -11.33 18.28 -6.08
N VAL A 26 -11.31 18.62 -4.80
CA VAL A 26 -10.90 17.73 -3.71
C VAL A 26 -11.95 16.62 -3.47
N ASP A 27 -13.22 16.89 -3.75
CA ASP A 27 -14.32 15.93 -3.66
C ASP A 27 -14.73 15.44 -5.07
N ASP A 28 -13.79 14.87 -5.82
CA ASP A 28 -14.08 14.21 -7.10
C ASP A 28 -14.31 12.71 -6.89
N ALA A 29 -15.46 12.19 -7.33
CA ALA A 29 -15.80 10.78 -7.26
C ALA A 29 -15.64 10.05 -8.60
N SER A 30 -14.99 10.66 -9.59
CA SER A 30 -14.80 10.12 -10.95
C SER A 30 -14.01 8.80 -10.98
N TYR A 31 -13.15 8.57 -9.99
CA TYR A 31 -12.34 7.37 -9.86
C TYR A 31 -13.10 6.14 -9.33
N LYS A 32 -14.33 6.29 -8.84
CA LYS A 32 -15.07 5.16 -8.23
C LYS A 32 -15.53 4.15 -9.29
N THR A 33 -15.44 2.89 -8.93
CA THR A 33 -15.84 1.78 -9.82
C THR A 33 -17.34 1.55 -9.75
N LYS A 34 -17.92 0.99 -10.82
CA LYS A 34 -19.36 0.66 -10.90
C LYS A 34 -19.71 -0.74 -10.34
N GLY A 35 -18.74 -1.41 -9.71
CA GLY A 35 -18.94 -2.72 -9.07
C GLY A 35 -18.79 -3.96 -9.98
N ASN A 36 -18.36 -3.79 -11.24
CA ASN A 36 -18.10 -4.90 -12.17
C ASN A 36 -16.63 -5.37 -12.16
N GLU A 37 -15.81 -4.84 -11.27
CA GLU A 37 -14.38 -5.11 -11.19
C GLU A 37 -14.09 -6.03 -10.01
N SER A 38 -13.02 -6.85 -10.10
CA SER A 38 -12.64 -7.80 -9.05
C SER A 38 -12.34 -7.13 -7.70
N ILE A 39 -11.89 -5.87 -7.72
CA ILE A 39 -11.65 -5.06 -6.52
C ILE A 39 -12.32 -3.70 -6.75
N PRO A 40 -13.44 -3.39 -6.07
CA PRO A 40 -14.13 -2.13 -6.26
C PRO A 40 -13.38 -0.98 -5.59
N VAL A 41 -13.11 0.10 -6.33
CA VAL A 41 -12.67 1.38 -5.76
C VAL A 41 -13.92 2.14 -5.31
N VAL A 42 -13.90 2.59 -4.06
CA VAL A 42 -15.00 3.28 -3.37
C VAL A 42 -14.61 4.75 -3.14
N ASP A 43 -15.60 5.62 -3.03
CA ASP A 43 -15.46 7.05 -2.71
C ASP A 43 -14.81 7.28 -1.33
N ASP A 44 -13.98 8.33 -1.20
CA ASP A 44 -13.31 8.73 0.05
C ASP A 44 -14.29 9.04 1.20
N LYS A 45 -15.52 9.46 0.88
CA LYS A 45 -16.56 9.76 1.87
C LYS A 45 -17.42 8.55 2.20
N ALA A 46 -17.21 7.40 1.55
CA ALA A 46 -18.02 6.23 1.84
C ALA A 46 -17.81 5.78 3.29
N PRO A 47 -18.88 5.45 4.02
CA PRO A 47 -18.76 4.95 5.37
C PRO A 47 -17.97 3.64 5.34
N VAL A 48 -16.89 3.59 6.12
CA VAL A 48 -16.17 2.36 6.39
C VAL A 48 -16.84 1.71 7.59
N GLU A 49 -17.40 0.53 7.39
CA GLU A 49 -17.95 -0.26 8.48
C GLU A 49 -16.80 -0.76 9.36
N ASP A 50 -16.71 -0.24 10.58
CA ASP A 50 -15.80 -0.76 11.59
C ASP A 50 -16.46 -1.99 12.24
N PRO A 51 -15.87 -3.20 12.14
CA PRO A 51 -16.41 -4.37 12.83
C PRO A 51 -16.38 -4.23 14.36
N ILE A 52 -15.64 -3.25 14.89
CA ILE A 52 -15.51 -3.00 16.32
C ILE A 52 -16.56 -1.97 16.76
N ASN A 53 -17.45 -2.39 17.64
CA ASN A 53 -18.38 -1.47 18.29
C ASN A 53 -17.67 -0.69 19.39
N ALA A 54 -17.35 0.58 19.12
CA ALA A 54 -16.64 1.49 20.02
C ALA A 54 -17.26 1.59 21.43
N ARG A 55 -18.58 1.37 21.58
CA ARG A 55 -19.25 1.42 22.89
C ARG A 55 -18.94 0.22 23.78
N THR A 56 -18.56 -0.90 23.17
CA THR A 56 -18.29 -2.16 23.87
C THR A 56 -16.82 -2.57 23.81
N ALA A 57 -16.04 -1.93 22.93
CA ALA A 57 -14.62 -2.18 22.76
C ALA A 57 -13.85 -2.00 24.08
N ASP A 58 -14.11 -0.90 24.80
CA ASP A 58 -13.44 -0.59 26.07
C ASP A 58 -14.17 -1.16 27.30
N SER A 59 -14.92 -2.26 27.14
CA SER A 59 -15.63 -2.87 28.27
C SER A 59 -14.80 -3.96 28.95
N ASP A 60 -14.92 -4.08 30.28
CA ASP A 60 -14.27 -5.14 31.06
C ASP A 60 -14.58 -6.55 30.53
N LYS A 61 -15.75 -6.72 29.92
CA LYS A 61 -16.18 -7.96 29.28
C LYS A 61 -15.30 -8.36 28.07
N GLN A 62 -14.77 -7.39 27.32
CA GLN A 62 -13.81 -7.68 26.26
C GLN A 62 -12.47 -8.13 26.86
N LEU A 63 -11.98 -7.43 27.89
CA LEU A 63 -10.74 -7.80 28.56
C LEU A 63 -10.77 -9.23 29.10
N GLU A 64 -11.86 -9.63 29.77
CA GLU A 64 -12.02 -11.02 30.25
C GLU A 64 -12.06 -12.07 29.13
N LYS A 65 -12.52 -11.69 27.94
CA LYS A 65 -12.53 -12.57 26.78
C LYS A 65 -11.13 -12.67 26.19
N ASP A 66 -10.45 -11.54 26.03
CA ASP A 66 -9.08 -11.45 25.51
C ASP A 66 -8.11 -12.21 26.43
N ASP A 67 -8.24 -12.08 27.74
CA ASP A 67 -7.42 -12.82 28.72
C ASP A 67 -7.58 -14.34 28.57
N ARG A 68 -8.81 -14.80 28.32
CA ARG A 68 -9.07 -16.23 28.08
C ARG A 68 -8.50 -16.71 26.76
N GLU A 69 -8.63 -15.92 25.70
CA GLU A 69 -8.13 -16.27 24.37
C GLU A 69 -6.59 -16.22 24.28
N ALA A 70 -5.96 -15.27 24.99
CA ALA A 70 -4.51 -15.11 25.03
C ALA A 70 -3.81 -16.26 25.78
N ILE A 71 -4.46 -16.83 26.79
CA ILE A 71 -3.93 -17.96 27.58
C ILE A 71 -4.19 -19.30 26.87
N ASP A 72 -5.12 -19.36 25.90
CA ASP A 72 -5.46 -20.60 25.20
C ASP A 72 -4.28 -21.10 24.33
N PRO A 73 -3.65 -22.24 24.70
CA PRO A 73 -2.49 -22.76 24.00
C PRO A 73 -2.81 -23.25 22.59
N ASP A 74 -4.08 -23.50 22.25
CA ASP A 74 -4.50 -23.93 20.92
C ASP A 74 -4.52 -22.76 19.92
N ASN A 75 -4.65 -21.52 20.40
CA ASN A 75 -4.54 -20.29 19.59
C ASN A 75 -3.08 -19.87 19.34
N ILE A 76 -2.11 -20.50 20.01
CA ILE A 76 -0.69 -20.18 19.85
C ILE A 76 -0.13 -20.95 18.66
N ILE A 77 0.39 -20.22 17.66
CA ILE A 77 1.12 -20.80 16.53
C ILE A 77 2.35 -21.55 17.08
N LYS A 78 2.38 -22.88 16.89
CA LYS A 78 3.47 -23.72 17.39
C LYS A 78 4.73 -23.55 16.53
N GLY A 79 5.80 -23.05 17.14
CA GLY A 79 7.14 -22.94 16.54
C GLY A 79 7.87 -21.64 16.88
N THR A 80 9.20 -21.63 16.78
CA THR A 80 9.99 -20.39 16.94
C THR A 80 9.82 -19.53 15.68
N THR A 81 9.10 -18.41 15.77
CA THR A 81 8.97 -17.42 14.67
C THR A 81 10.31 -16.83 14.26
N HIS A 82 11.28 -16.82 15.17
CA HIS A 82 12.68 -16.59 14.85
C HIS A 82 13.37 -17.91 14.49
N ARG A 83 13.47 -18.19 13.19
CA ARG A 83 14.56 -19.06 12.71
C ARG A 83 15.87 -18.40 13.15
N LYS A 84 16.55 -19.00 14.13
CA LYS A 84 17.90 -18.59 14.50
C LYS A 84 18.74 -18.71 13.24
N MET A 85 19.22 -17.59 12.69
CA MET A 85 20.12 -17.66 11.54
C MET A 85 21.32 -18.54 11.92
N PRO A 86 21.76 -19.45 11.03
CA PRO A 86 22.89 -20.31 11.33
C PRO A 86 24.12 -19.47 11.65
N LYS A 87 24.89 -19.93 12.64
CA LYS A 87 26.11 -19.26 13.11
C LYS A 87 27.06 -19.11 11.91
N GLY A 88 27.41 -17.88 11.54
CA GLY A 88 28.30 -17.60 10.40
C GLY A 88 27.70 -16.80 9.23
N MET A 89 26.39 -16.52 9.23
CA MET A 89 25.76 -15.70 8.18
C MET A 89 26.05 -14.19 8.29
N TYR A 90 26.60 -13.74 9.43
CA TYR A 90 27.06 -12.37 9.66
C TYR A 90 28.59 -12.29 9.74
N ALA A 91 29.29 -13.16 9.02
CA ALA A 91 30.73 -13.03 8.85
C ALA A 91 31.01 -11.93 7.83
N GLU A 92 31.85 -10.96 8.19
CA GLU A 92 32.36 -9.97 7.24
C GLU A 92 33.11 -10.69 6.11
N PRO A 93 32.95 -10.25 4.84
CA PRO A 93 33.77 -10.79 3.76
C PRO A 93 35.24 -10.52 4.05
N PRO A 94 36.16 -11.44 3.71
CA PRO A 94 37.59 -11.21 3.89
C PRO A 94 38.06 -9.99 3.12
N ASP A 95 38.98 -9.25 3.72
CA ASP A 95 39.53 -7.96 3.28
C ASP A 95 40.14 -8.02 1.86
N GLU A 96 40.49 -9.20 1.38
CA GLU A 96 40.98 -9.49 0.02
C GLU A 96 39.96 -9.13 -1.07
N ASN A 97 38.66 -9.05 -0.74
CA ASN A 97 37.61 -8.65 -1.68
C ASN A 97 37.33 -7.13 -1.70
N PHE A 98 37.96 -6.34 -0.83
CA PHE A 98 37.72 -4.89 -0.72
C PHE A 98 38.86 -4.03 -1.32
N GLY A 99 39.79 -4.64 -2.05
CA GLY A 99 40.80 -3.87 -2.77
C GLY A 99 41.67 -4.71 -3.68
N GLU A 100 41.38 -4.69 -4.98
CA GLU A 100 42.44 -4.64 -5.99
C GLU A 100 42.39 -3.27 -6.68
N PRO A 101 43.54 -2.62 -6.95
CA PRO A 101 43.63 -1.55 -7.93
C PRO A 101 43.41 -2.03 -9.37
#